data_AF-A0A847MDW6-F1
#
_entry.id   AF-A0A847MDW6-F1
#
_cell.length_a   1.000
_cell.length_b   1.000
_cell.length_c   1.000
_cell.angle_alpha   90.00
_cell.angle_beta   90.00
_cell.angle_gamma   90.00
#
_symmetry.space_group_name_H-M   'P 1'
#
loop_
_entity.id
_entity.type
_entity.pdbx_description
1 polymer ?
#
loop_
_entity_poly.entity_id
_entity_poly.type
_entity_poly.pdbx_seq_one_letter_code
_entity_poly.pdbx_strand_id
1 'polypeptide(L)'
;HGSFPWVGEPGAMSLFYPNLYLDLVWLPVMSPSYAVLALSEWLETAGGARIMMGGDSWNAEGAVGSILYNLKTIAYVLTEKVEKKYLSRSSAEQIGKMILYDNPKEFLNR
;
A
#
# COMPACT_ATOMS: atom_id res chain seq x y z
N HIS A 1 -0.89 -3.80 -9.23
CA HIS A 1 -0.98 -5.25 -8.90
C HIS A 1 0.18 -5.76 -8.04
N GLY A 2 1.08 -4.88 -7.58
CA GLY A 2 2.21 -5.25 -6.76
C GLY A 2 3.10 -6.38 -7.26
N SER A 3 3.25 -6.52 -8.58
CA SER A 3 4.09 -7.55 -9.20
C SER A 3 3.68 -8.99 -8.87
N PHE A 4 2.42 -9.22 -8.49
CA PHE A 4 1.92 -10.54 -8.10
C PHE A 4 2.34 -11.66 -9.08
N PRO A 5 2.83 -12.81 -8.59
CA PRO A 5 3.06 -13.16 -7.17
C PRO A 5 4.41 -12.71 -6.59
N TRP A 6 5.30 -12.11 -7.38
CA TRP A 6 6.64 -11.66 -6.99
C TRP A 6 6.62 -10.28 -6.32
N VAL A 7 6.02 -10.24 -5.12
CA VAL A 7 5.80 -8.98 -4.37
C VAL A 7 7.06 -8.47 -3.68
N GLY A 8 8.07 -9.31 -3.42
CA GLY A 8 9.28 -8.93 -2.68
C GLY A 8 10.28 -8.13 -3.52
N GLU A 9 10.42 -8.48 -4.79
CA GLU A 9 11.31 -7.86 -5.76
C GLU A 9 11.08 -6.35 -5.91
N PRO A 10 9.85 -5.84 -6.15
CA PRO A 10 9.62 -4.40 -6.20
C PRO A 10 9.88 -3.73 -4.85
N GLY A 11 9.60 -4.39 -3.73
CA GLY A 11 9.93 -3.90 -2.39
C GLY A 11 11.43 -3.73 -2.17
N ALA A 12 12.24 -4.68 -2.65
CA ALA A 12 13.70 -4.57 -2.61
C ALA A 12 14.21 -3.44 -3.53
N MET A 13 13.61 -3.29 -4.71
CA MET A 13 13.96 -2.20 -5.64
C MET A 13 13.71 -0.82 -5.04
N SER A 14 12.70 -0.64 -4.19
CA SER A 14 12.37 0.68 -3.61
C SER A 14 13.46 1.25 -2.70
N LEU A 15 14.36 0.40 -2.19
CA LEU A 15 15.54 0.80 -1.42
C LEU A 15 16.57 1.54 -2.28
N PHE A 16 16.67 1.19 -3.56
CA PHE A 16 17.74 1.67 -4.45
C PHE A 16 17.27 2.73 -5.44
N TYR A 17 15.99 2.71 -5.81
CA TYR A 17 15.44 3.62 -6.81
C TYR A 17 14.59 4.71 -6.14
N PRO A 18 15.11 5.95 -5.96
CA PRO A 18 14.37 7.06 -5.35
C PRO A 18 13.09 7.43 -6.12
N ASN A 19 13.05 7.09 -7.41
CA ASN A 19 11.97 7.46 -8.33
C ASN A 19 10.87 6.39 -8.41
N LEU A 20 11.08 5.23 -7.78
CA LEU A 20 10.16 4.10 -7.85
C LEU A 20 8.97 4.31 -6.92
N TYR A 21 7.76 4.20 -7.47
CA TYR A 21 6.52 4.13 -6.70
C TYR A 21 5.95 2.72 -6.78
N LEU A 22 5.59 2.20 -5.62
CA LEU A 22 4.99 0.90 -5.45
C LEU A 22 3.47 1.05 -5.47
N ASP A 23 2.79 0.28 -6.30
CA ASP A 23 1.33 0.33 -6.40
C ASP A 23 0.69 -1.06 -6.34
N LEU A 24 -0.23 -1.21 -5.39
CA LEU A 24 -0.91 -2.47 -5.14
C LEU A 24 -2.15 -2.68 -6.01
N VAL A 25 -2.56 -1.75 -6.89
CA VAL A 25 -3.88 -1.78 -7.57
C VAL A 25 -4.34 -3.18 -7.98
N TRP A 26 -5.61 -3.52 -7.70
CA TRP A 26 -6.21 -4.87 -7.76
C TRP A 26 -5.74 -5.90 -6.75
N LEU A 27 -4.51 -5.85 -6.22
CA LEU A 27 -3.96 -6.92 -5.38
C LEU A 27 -4.83 -7.22 -4.13
N PRO A 28 -5.37 -6.23 -3.39
CA PRO A 28 -6.28 -6.50 -2.28
C PRO A 28 -7.55 -7.26 -2.67
N VAL A 29 -8.06 -7.04 -3.88
CA VAL A 29 -9.24 -7.73 -4.41
C VAL A 29 -8.88 -9.13 -4.93
N MET A 30 -7.77 -9.25 -5.66
CA MET A 30 -7.30 -10.47 -6.30
C MET A 30 -6.76 -11.49 -5.28
N SER A 31 -5.99 -11.04 -4.30
CA SER A 31 -5.41 -11.88 -3.27
C SER A 31 -5.17 -11.07 -1.99
N PRO A 32 -6.13 -11.08 -1.05
CA PRO A 32 -5.99 -10.39 0.23
C PRO A 32 -4.72 -10.80 1.00
N SER A 33 -4.35 -12.08 0.94
CA SER A 33 -3.15 -12.60 1.62
C SER A 33 -1.86 -12.02 1.04
N TYR A 34 -1.73 -11.96 -0.30
CA TYR A 34 -0.56 -11.34 -0.93
C TYR A 34 -0.55 -9.82 -0.77
N ALA A 35 -1.72 -9.17 -0.69
CA ALA A 35 -1.80 -7.75 -0.43
C ALA A 35 -1.27 -7.40 0.98
N VAL A 36 -1.62 -8.21 1.99
CA VAL A 36 -1.09 -8.09 3.35
C VAL A 36 0.41 -8.34 3.38
N LEU A 37 0.88 -9.40 2.70
CA LEU A 37 2.32 -9.70 2.58
C LEU A 37 3.09 -8.54 1.95
N ALA A 38 2.67 -8.11 0.76
CA ALA A 38 3.30 -7.03 0.01
C ALA A 38 3.37 -5.74 0.83
N LEU A 39 2.24 -5.30 1.40
CA LEU A 39 2.23 -4.07 2.18
C LEU A 39 3.10 -4.18 3.44
N SER A 40 3.08 -5.32 4.14
CA SER A 40 3.90 -5.53 5.33
C SER A 40 5.40 -5.45 5.02
N GLU A 41 5.86 -6.10 3.94
CA GLU A 41 7.25 -6.06 3.49
C GLU A 41 7.65 -4.67 2.99
N TRP A 42 6.81 -4.02 2.20
CA TRP A 42 7.14 -2.72 1.62
C TRP A 42 7.16 -1.59 2.66
N LEU A 43 6.44 -1.73 3.78
CA LEU A 43 6.60 -0.80 4.90
C LEU A 43 7.99 -0.89 5.52
N GLU A 44 8.63 -2.06 5.50
CA GLU A 44 9.99 -2.25 6.03
C GLU A 44 11.05 -1.69 5.07
N THR A 45 10.78 -1.68 3.75
CA THR A 45 11.72 -1.15 2.76
C THR A 45 11.50 0.33 2.44
N ALA A 46 10.26 0.79 2.31
CA ALA A 46 9.92 2.15 1.89
C ALA A 46 9.43 3.05 3.02
N GLY A 47 9.20 2.51 4.23
CA GLY A 47 8.75 3.29 5.39
C GLY A 47 7.37 3.96 5.21
N GLY A 48 6.56 3.49 4.26
CA GLY A 48 5.28 4.10 3.89
C GLY A 48 5.37 5.20 2.82
N ALA A 49 6.56 5.68 2.49
CA ALA A 49 6.76 6.62 1.39
C ALA A 49 6.62 5.89 0.04
N ARG A 50 6.08 6.58 -0.97
CA ARG A 50 6.00 6.08 -2.36
C ARG A 50 5.25 4.75 -2.53
N ILE A 51 4.42 4.37 -1.56
CA ILE A 51 3.46 3.27 -1.68
C ILE A 51 2.09 3.88 -2.01
N MET A 52 1.38 3.32 -2.97
CA MET A 52 0.06 3.79 -3.42
C MET A 52 -0.92 2.62 -3.55
N MET A 53 -2.20 2.95 -3.53
CA MET A 53 -3.27 2.01 -3.85
C MET A 53 -4.31 2.65 -4.75
N GLY A 54 -4.29 2.28 -6.02
CA GLY A 54 -5.33 2.62 -6.99
C GLY A 54 -6.61 1.76 -6.85
N GLY A 55 -7.66 2.22 -7.55
CA GLY A 55 -8.93 1.51 -7.67
C GLY A 55 -9.07 0.69 -8.96
N ASP A 56 -8.58 1.24 -10.08
CA ASP A 56 -8.69 0.75 -11.47
C ASP A 56 -10.02 0.02 -11.76
N SER A 57 -11.10 0.79 -11.70
CA SER A 57 -12.46 0.30 -11.82
C SER A 57 -13.21 1.06 -12.91
N TRP A 58 -13.99 0.33 -13.71
CA TRP A 58 -14.76 0.89 -14.82
C TRP A 58 -16.10 1.51 -14.38
N ASN A 59 -16.59 1.16 -13.19
CA ASN A 59 -17.87 1.63 -12.63
C ASN A 59 -17.72 2.07 -11.17
N ALA A 60 -18.74 2.77 -10.67
CA ALA A 60 -18.74 3.34 -9.33
C ALA A 60 -18.74 2.25 -8.24
N GLU A 61 -19.48 1.16 -8.46
CA GLU A 61 -19.56 0.02 -7.55
C GLU A 61 -18.19 -0.65 -7.37
N GLY A 62 -17.46 -0.83 -8.48
CA GLY A 62 -16.09 -1.33 -8.48
C GLY A 62 -15.15 -0.39 -7.74
N ALA A 63 -15.26 0.92 -7.96
CA ALA A 63 -14.44 1.90 -7.26
C ALA A 63 -14.68 1.87 -5.74
N VAL A 64 -15.94 1.75 -5.31
CA VAL A 64 -16.33 1.59 -3.90
C VAL A 64 -15.81 0.26 -3.34
N GLY A 65 -15.96 -0.84 -4.07
CA GLY A 65 -15.44 -2.13 -3.66
C GLY A 65 -13.92 -2.08 -3.46
N SER A 66 -13.20 -1.54 -4.45
CA SER A 66 -11.75 -1.45 -4.44
C SER A 66 -11.22 -0.66 -3.24
N ILE A 67 -11.80 0.52 -2.95
CA ILE A 67 -11.37 1.30 -1.77
C ILE A 67 -11.68 0.59 -0.45
N LEU A 68 -12.78 -0.16 -0.34
CA LEU A 68 -13.09 -0.93 0.86
C LEU A 68 -12.05 -2.04 1.11
N TYR A 69 -11.62 -2.75 0.06
CA TYR A 69 -10.55 -3.75 0.18
C TYR A 69 -9.21 -3.11 0.52
N ASN A 70 -8.86 -1.99 -0.12
CA ASN A 70 -7.65 -1.22 0.18
C ASN A 70 -7.61 -0.79 1.65
N LEU A 71 -8.70 -0.18 2.15
CA LEU A 71 -8.83 0.25 3.54
C LEU A 71 -8.70 -0.93 4.52
N LYS A 72 -9.31 -2.08 4.19
CA LYS A 72 -9.21 -3.29 5.02
C LYS A 72 -7.77 -3.80 5.11
N THR A 73 -7.05 -3.88 3.98
CA THR A 73 -5.64 -4.30 3.96
C THR A 73 -4.75 -3.33 4.74
N ILE A 74 -4.91 -2.02 4.52
CA ILE A 74 -4.15 -0.99 5.24
C ILE A 74 -4.40 -1.09 6.75
N ALA A 75 -5.67 -1.13 7.16
CA ALA A 75 -6.04 -1.22 8.57
C ALA A 75 -5.48 -2.48 9.23
N TYR A 76 -5.55 -3.64 8.56
CA TYR A 76 -5.01 -4.89 9.07
C TYR A 76 -3.50 -4.80 9.32
N VAL A 77 -2.73 -4.42 8.29
CA VAL A 77 -1.25 -4.37 8.39
C VAL A 77 -0.80 -3.33 9.40
N LEU A 78 -1.38 -2.13 9.37
CA LEU A 78 -0.97 -1.06 10.28
C LEU A 78 -1.36 -1.36 11.74
N THR A 79 -2.51 -2.00 11.97
CA THR A 79 -2.90 -2.45 13.32
C THR A 79 -1.90 -3.47 13.84
N GLU A 80 -1.52 -4.47 13.03
CA GLU A 80 -0.52 -5.47 13.40
C GLU A 80 0.83 -4.82 13.77
N LYS A 81 1.30 -3.85 12.97
CA LYS A 81 2.56 -3.12 13.27
C LYS A 81 2.45 -2.29 14.55
N VAL A 82 1.29 -1.72 14.87
CA VAL A 82 1.06 -0.98 16.13
C VAL A 82 1.04 -1.93 17.33
N GLU A 83 0.30 -3.04 17.24
CA GLU A 83 0.21 -4.05 18.32
C GLU A 83 1.59 -4.66 18.64
N LYS A 84 2.39 -4.90 17.60
CA LYS A 84 3.78 -5.37 17.74
C LYS A 84 4.77 -4.27 18.12
N LYS A 85 4.31 -3.03 18.35
CA LYS A 85 5.12 -1.85 18.73
C LYS A 85 6.18 -1.44 17.69
N TYR A 86 6.02 -1.82 16.43
CA TYR A 86 6.84 -1.30 15.32
C TYR A 86 6.49 0.14 14.98
N LEU A 87 5.21 0.52 15.13
CA LEU A 87 4.72 1.86 14.88
C LEU A 87 3.94 2.38 16.08
N SER A 88 4.02 3.70 16.32
CA SER A 88 3.01 4.37 17.13
C SER A 88 1.69 4.44 16.34
N ARG A 89 0.58 4.56 17.05
CA ARG A 89 -0.73 4.81 16.41
C ARG A 89 -0.72 6.04 15.49
N SER A 90 -0.08 7.12 15.92
CA SER A 90 0.04 8.35 15.11
C SER A 90 0.82 8.12 13.83
N SER A 91 1.91 7.35 13.89
CA SER A 91 2.72 7.02 12.70
C SER A 91 1.93 6.14 11.74
N ALA A 92 1.16 5.17 12.25
CA ALA A 92 0.28 4.35 11.45
C ALA A 92 -0.80 5.19 10.73
N GLU A 93 -1.49 6.08 11.43
CA GLU A 93 -2.49 6.98 10.83
C GLU A 93 -1.85 7.87 9.73
N GLN A 94 -0.65 8.38 9.97
CA GLN A 94 0.11 9.14 8.97
C GLN A 94 0.46 8.30 7.74
N ILE A 95 0.96 7.08 7.91
CA ILE A 95 1.28 6.17 6.81
C ILE A 95 0.03 5.84 5.99
N GLY A 96 -1.11 5.59 6.64
CA GLY A 96 -2.38 5.35 5.95
C GLY A 96 -2.77 6.54 5.05
N LYS A 97 -2.63 7.77 5.56
CA LYS A 97 -2.84 8.99 4.77
C LYS A 97 -1.83 9.10 3.62
N MET A 98 -0.56 8.77 3.86
CA MET A 98 0.47 8.80 2.81
C MET A 98 0.11 7.87 1.66
N ILE A 99 -0.30 6.64 1.95
CA ILE A 99 -0.66 5.64 0.95
C ILE A 99 -1.87 6.07 0.11
N LEU A 100 -2.89 6.63 0.77
CA LEU A 100 -4.17 6.96 0.14
C LEU A 100 -4.18 8.34 -0.53
N TYR A 101 -3.31 9.27 -0.12
CA TYR A 101 -3.41 10.66 -0.56
C TYR A 101 -2.06 11.32 -0.83
N ASP A 102 -1.14 11.38 0.13
CA ASP A 102 0.07 12.20 -0.04
C ASP A 102 1.00 11.63 -1.13
N ASN A 103 1.23 10.31 -1.17
CA ASN A 103 2.06 9.65 -2.18
C ASN A 103 1.42 9.74 -3.59
N PRO A 104 0.11 9.40 -3.80
CA PRO A 104 -0.52 9.59 -5.10
C PRO A 104 -0.50 11.04 -5.59
N LYS A 105 -0.74 12.00 -4.69
CA LYS A 105 -0.68 13.43 -5.02
C LYS A 105 0.73 13.83 -5.45
N GLU A 106 1.77 13.36 -4.76
CA GLU A 106 3.15 13.62 -5.17
C GLU A 106 3.44 13.03 -6.55
N PHE A 107 3.04 11.78 -6.80
CA PHE A 107 3.28 11.09 -8.08
C PHE A 107 2.62 11.79 -9.27
N LEU A 108 1.36 12.25 -9.11
CA LEU A 108 0.58 12.87 -10.19
C LEU A 108 0.93 14.33 -10.48
N ASN A 109 1.64 15.01 -9.57
CA ASN A 109 2.06 16.40 -9.74
C ASN A 109 3.51 16.54 -10.25
N ARG A 110 4.14 15.43 -10.63
CA ARG A 110 5.45 15.41 -11.31
C ARG A 110 5.27 15.62 -12.81
#